data_AF-A0A9Q0DBM2-F1
#
_entry.id   AF-A0A9Q0DBM2-F1
#
_cell.length_a   1.000
_cell.length_b   1.000
_cell.length_c   1.000
_cell.angle_alpha   90.00
_cell.angle_beta   90.00
_cell.angle_gamma   90.00
#
_symmetry.space_group_name_H-M   'P 1'
#
loop_
_entity.id
_entity.type
_entity.pdbx_description
1 polymer ?
#
loop_
_entity_poly.entity_id
_entity_poly.type
_entity_poly.pdbx_seq_one_letter_code
_entity_poly.pdbx_strand_id
1 'polypeptide(L)'
;MKSPLGNAGLLAEELTKRAKRKAGLASGLTLQGNIHPELAQSGDLTVKAIEQFDEQFVLKRVADCAIDLYAMGVVLSRASRSLSQGHPSAQHEKMLCETWCVEAHDRITRDLRTLRSSQSRQLFNNLRAISAAVVENGGVVSPHPLGF
;
A
#
# COMPACT_ATOMS: atom_id res chain seq x y z
N MET A 1 2.19 34.95 -17.66
CA MET A 1 2.78 34.49 -16.38
C MET A 1 1.62 34.30 -15.39
N LYS A 2 1.31 33.05 -15.02
CA LYS A 2 0.34 32.72 -13.97
C LYS A 2 1.12 32.46 -12.68
N SER A 3 0.78 33.17 -11.62
CA SER A 3 1.54 33.20 -10.37
C SER A 3 1.51 31.84 -9.62
N PRO A 4 2.64 31.33 -9.11
CA PRO A 4 2.73 30.07 -8.37
C PRO A 4 2.36 30.19 -6.87
N LEU A 5 1.94 31.37 -6.42
CA LEU A 5 1.61 31.66 -5.02
C LEU A 5 0.12 31.44 -4.67
N GLY A 6 -0.69 30.95 -5.60
CA GLY A 6 -2.13 30.73 -5.38
C GLY A 6 -2.48 29.67 -4.31
N ASN A 7 -1.50 28.86 -3.87
CA ASN A 7 -1.73 27.71 -2.98
C ASN A 7 -0.92 27.71 -1.67
N ALA A 8 -0.32 28.83 -1.27
CA ALA A 8 0.40 28.93 0.01
C ALA A 8 -0.49 28.53 1.22
N GLY A 9 -1.80 28.81 1.13
CA GLY A 9 -2.79 28.39 2.11
C GLY A 9 -2.94 26.87 2.22
N LEU A 10 -2.97 26.15 1.10
CA LEU A 10 -3.11 24.68 1.09
C LEU A 10 -1.86 23.98 1.66
N LEU A 11 -0.67 24.53 1.44
CA LEU A 11 0.57 24.00 2.01
C LEU A 11 0.64 24.18 3.53
N ALA A 12 0.26 25.35 4.03
CA ALA A 12 0.17 25.61 5.46
C ALA A 12 -0.90 24.71 6.12
N GLU A 13 -2.04 24.52 5.45
CA GLU A 13 -3.11 23.66 5.94
C GLU A 13 -2.67 22.21 6.06
N GLU A 14 -1.92 21.70 5.08
CA GLU A 14 -1.48 20.31 5.06
C GLU A 14 -0.36 20.02 6.07
N LEU A 15 0.53 20.98 6.33
CA LEU A 15 1.50 20.93 7.43
C LEU A 15 0.78 20.89 8.80
N THR A 16 -0.28 21.67 8.94
CA THR A 16 -1.09 21.72 10.17
C THR A 16 -1.88 20.43 10.39
N LYS A 17 -2.46 19.86 9.34
CA LYS A 17 -3.16 18.55 9.36
C LYS A 17 -2.22 17.41 9.72
N ARG A 18 -0.97 17.44 9.24
CA ARG A 18 0.06 16.43 9.56
C ARG A 18 0.59 16.54 10.99
N ALA A 19 0.72 17.76 11.53
CA ALA A 19 1.09 17.97 12.93
C ALA A 19 0.03 17.42 13.90
N LYS A 20 -1.26 17.61 13.59
CA LYS A 20 -2.38 17.05 14.36
C LYS A 20 -2.39 15.52 14.36
N ARG A 21 -2.15 14.87 13.20
CA ARG A 21 -1.99 13.40 13.10
C ARG A 21 -0.91 12.86 14.05
N LYS A 22 0.23 13.54 14.12
CA LYS A 22 1.38 13.11 14.94
C LYS A 22 1.13 13.26 16.45
N ALA A 23 0.17 14.11 16.84
CA ALA A 23 -0.25 14.34 18.22
C ALA A 23 -1.48 13.51 18.65
N GLY A 24 -2.00 12.62 17.79
CA GLY A 24 -3.20 11.82 18.09
C GLY A 24 -4.53 12.57 17.92
N LEU A 25 -4.49 13.77 17.32
CA LEU A 25 -5.67 14.54 16.93
C LEU A 25 -6.07 14.16 15.49
N ALA A 26 -7.38 14.05 15.22
CA ALA A 26 -7.95 13.62 13.94
C ALA A 26 -7.23 14.23 12.73
N SER A 27 -7.10 13.47 11.63
CA SER A 27 -6.19 13.77 10.52
C SER A 27 -6.44 15.08 9.76
N GLY A 28 -7.52 15.77 10.12
CA GLY A 28 -8.06 16.93 9.42
C GLY A 28 -8.77 16.54 8.13
N LEU A 29 -8.84 15.24 7.80
CA LEU A 29 -9.73 14.72 6.79
C LEU A 29 -11.16 14.89 7.30
N THR A 30 -11.97 15.63 6.56
CA THR A 30 -13.38 15.82 6.87
C THR A 30 -14.16 15.86 5.57
N LEU A 31 -15.32 15.22 5.56
CA LEU A 31 -16.27 15.32 4.46
C LEU A 31 -17.28 16.46 4.69
N GLN A 32 -17.24 17.10 5.87
CA GLN A 32 -18.10 18.23 6.21
C GLN A 32 -17.93 19.37 5.20
N GLY A 33 -19.05 19.93 4.74
CA GLY A 33 -19.08 20.97 3.69
C GLY A 33 -19.05 20.42 2.25
N ASN A 34 -18.69 19.15 2.05
CA ASN A 34 -18.73 18.48 0.73
C ASN A 34 -19.89 17.48 0.61
N ILE A 35 -20.54 17.13 1.73
CA ILE A 35 -21.68 16.20 1.79
C ILE A 35 -22.92 16.90 2.34
N HIS A 36 -24.10 16.36 2.01
CA HIS A 36 -25.36 16.85 2.55
C HIS A 36 -25.38 16.74 4.09
N PRO A 37 -25.90 17.73 4.84
CA PRO A 37 -25.87 17.72 6.32
C PRO A 37 -26.52 16.47 6.95
N GLU A 38 -27.58 15.93 6.34
CA GLU A 38 -28.22 14.69 6.82
C GLU A 38 -27.32 13.44 6.70
N LEU A 39 -26.26 13.51 5.88
CA LEU A 39 -25.27 12.43 5.71
C LEU A 39 -24.02 12.64 6.56
N ALA A 40 -23.97 13.67 7.42
CA ALA A 40 -22.80 14.01 8.23
C ALA A 40 -22.26 12.81 9.03
N GLN A 41 -23.14 12.04 9.67
CA GLN A 41 -22.75 10.85 10.44
C GLN A 41 -22.10 9.78 9.56
N SER A 42 -22.68 9.50 8.39
CA SER A 42 -22.11 8.55 7.43
C SER A 42 -20.75 9.03 6.92
N GLY A 43 -20.61 10.34 6.67
CA GLY A 43 -19.33 10.95 6.30
C GLY A 43 -18.25 10.77 7.37
N ASP A 44 -18.59 10.97 8.64
CA ASP A 44 -17.65 10.76 9.76
C ASP A 44 -17.23 9.29 9.88
N LEU A 45 -18.15 8.35 9.66
CA LEU A 45 -17.82 6.92 9.61
C LEU A 45 -16.88 6.59 8.45
N THR A 46 -17.09 7.19 7.28
CA THR A 46 -16.20 7.04 6.13
C THR A 46 -14.80 7.60 6.42
N VAL A 47 -14.69 8.78 7.02
CA VAL A 47 -13.38 9.35 7.42
C VAL A 47 -12.66 8.42 8.40
N LYS A 48 -13.36 7.93 9.43
CA LYS A 48 -12.78 6.98 10.39
C LYS A 48 -12.31 5.69 9.71
N ALA A 49 -13.07 5.18 8.76
CA ALA A 49 -12.66 4.01 7.98
C ALA A 49 -11.39 4.32 7.16
N ILE A 50 -11.32 5.48 6.50
CA ILE A 50 -10.13 5.92 5.75
C ILE A 50 -8.92 6.06 6.66
N GLU A 51 -9.08 6.60 7.87
CA GLU A 51 -7.99 6.71 8.85
C GLU A 51 -7.51 5.34 9.35
N GLN A 52 -8.35 4.31 9.32
CA GLN A 52 -7.90 2.93 9.59
C GLN A 52 -7.06 2.33 8.46
N PHE A 53 -7.10 2.91 7.24
CA PHE A 53 -6.26 2.52 6.11
C PHE A 53 -4.84 3.13 6.14
N ASP A 54 -4.35 3.64 7.27
CA ASP A 54 -3.05 4.35 7.34
C ASP A 54 -1.82 3.42 7.14
N GLU A 55 -2.02 2.10 7.22
CA GLU A 55 -0.95 1.09 7.08
C GLU A 55 -0.87 0.51 5.65
N GLN A 56 -1.02 1.34 4.62
CA GLN A 56 -1.10 0.88 3.22
C GLN A 56 0.11 0.04 2.77
N PHE A 57 1.32 0.36 3.25
CA PHE A 57 2.51 -0.44 2.95
C PHE A 57 2.45 -1.85 3.53
N VAL A 58 1.87 -2.00 4.72
CA VAL A 58 1.66 -3.29 5.36
C VAL A 58 0.53 -4.03 4.65
N LEU A 59 -0.60 -3.38 4.41
CA LEU A 59 -1.76 -3.96 3.72
C LEU A 59 -1.40 -4.49 2.34
N LYS A 60 -0.58 -3.77 1.57
CA LYS A 60 -0.07 -4.23 0.27
C LYS A 60 0.65 -5.58 0.40
N ARG A 61 1.59 -5.69 1.35
CA ARG A 61 2.34 -6.94 1.57
C ARG A 61 1.47 -8.08 2.06
N VAL A 62 0.49 -7.80 2.91
CA VAL A 62 -0.49 -8.82 3.35
C VAL A 62 -1.33 -9.30 2.18
N ALA A 63 -1.76 -8.38 1.30
CA ALA A 63 -2.50 -8.72 0.08
C ALA A 63 -1.65 -9.56 -0.88
N ASP A 64 -0.38 -9.20 -1.11
CA ASP A 64 0.54 -9.97 -1.94
C ASP A 64 0.71 -11.41 -1.41
N CYS A 65 0.90 -11.59 -0.09
CA CYS A 65 0.93 -12.91 0.53
C CYS A 65 -0.38 -13.71 0.35
N ALA A 66 -1.53 -13.05 0.49
CA ALA A 66 -2.83 -13.69 0.34
C ALA A 66 -3.08 -14.17 -1.10
N ILE A 67 -2.64 -13.39 -2.09
CA ILE A 67 -2.70 -13.76 -3.51
C ILE A 67 -1.84 -14.99 -3.77
N ASP A 68 -0.59 -15.00 -3.28
CA ASP A 68 0.32 -16.15 -3.46
C ASP A 68 -0.25 -17.42 -2.79
N LEU A 69 -0.79 -17.32 -1.57
CA LEU A 69 -1.42 -18.45 -0.88
C LEU A 69 -2.63 -19.01 -1.65
N TYR A 70 -3.48 -18.13 -2.17
CA TYR A 70 -4.62 -18.55 -2.97
C TYR A 70 -4.17 -19.24 -4.26
N ALA A 71 -3.19 -18.67 -4.97
CA ALA A 71 -2.63 -19.25 -6.18
C ALA A 71 -2.01 -20.64 -5.91
N MET A 72 -1.27 -20.81 -4.80
CA MET A 72 -0.75 -22.11 -4.37
C MET A 72 -1.87 -23.14 -4.20
N GLY A 73 -2.95 -22.78 -3.49
CA GLY A 73 -4.10 -23.66 -3.30
C GLY A 73 -4.78 -24.07 -4.62
N VAL A 74 -4.91 -23.12 -5.56
CA VAL A 74 -5.49 -23.38 -6.89
C VAL A 74 -4.63 -24.35 -7.70
N VAL A 75 -3.31 -24.13 -7.79
CA VAL A 75 -2.43 -25.01 -8.59
C VAL A 75 -2.28 -26.40 -7.96
N LEU A 76 -2.23 -26.49 -6.63
CA LEU A 76 -2.26 -27.76 -5.90
C LEU A 76 -3.53 -28.54 -6.22
N SER A 77 -4.70 -27.91 -6.06
CA SER A 77 -5.99 -28.55 -6.34
C SER A 77 -6.06 -29.07 -7.77
N ARG A 78 -5.63 -28.26 -8.74
CA ARG A 78 -5.62 -28.63 -10.16
C ARG A 78 -4.68 -29.79 -10.45
N ALA A 79 -3.42 -29.71 -10.04
CA ALA A 79 -2.42 -30.73 -10.30
C ALA A 79 -2.79 -32.05 -9.62
N SER A 80 -3.29 -32.00 -8.37
CA SER A 80 -3.80 -33.18 -7.66
C SER A 80 -4.94 -33.84 -8.42
N ARG A 81 -5.93 -33.08 -8.91
CA ARG A 81 -7.03 -33.63 -9.71
C ARG A 81 -6.54 -34.25 -11.01
N SER A 82 -5.62 -33.59 -11.71
CA SER A 82 -5.01 -34.07 -12.96
C SER A 82 -4.30 -35.41 -12.74
N LEU A 83 -3.55 -35.55 -11.64
CA LEU A 83 -2.90 -36.79 -11.22
C LEU A 83 -3.91 -37.88 -10.86
N SER A 84 -4.94 -37.58 -10.07
CA SER A 84 -5.98 -38.55 -9.68
C SER A 84 -6.79 -39.06 -10.88
N GLN A 85 -7.00 -38.23 -11.90
CA GLN A 85 -7.74 -38.59 -13.11
C GLN A 85 -6.86 -39.19 -14.21
N GLY A 86 -5.54 -39.26 -14.01
CA GLY A 86 -4.60 -39.82 -14.99
C GLY A 86 -4.53 -39.03 -16.30
N HIS A 87 -4.67 -37.71 -16.25
CA HIS A 87 -4.59 -36.89 -17.46
C HIS A 87 -3.19 -36.97 -18.11
N PRO A 88 -3.08 -36.88 -19.44
CA PRO A 88 -1.79 -36.90 -20.14
C PRO A 88 -0.81 -35.81 -19.68
N SER A 89 -1.32 -34.66 -19.24
CA SER A 89 -0.55 -33.52 -18.76
C SER A 89 -0.17 -33.59 -17.28
N ALA A 90 -0.61 -34.61 -16.52
CA ALA A 90 -0.56 -34.60 -15.07
C ALA A 90 0.86 -34.44 -14.48
N GLN A 91 1.86 -35.07 -15.10
CA GLN A 91 3.26 -34.93 -14.63
C GLN A 91 3.84 -33.55 -14.91
N HIS A 92 3.45 -32.93 -16.03
CA HIS A 92 3.85 -31.55 -16.31
C HIS A 92 3.16 -30.57 -15.36
N GLU A 93 1.86 -30.75 -15.09
CA GLU A 93 1.13 -29.94 -14.11
C GLU A 93 1.68 -30.10 -12.69
N LYS A 94 2.12 -31.30 -12.31
CA LYS A 94 2.84 -31.54 -11.06
C LYS A 94 4.12 -30.70 -10.98
N MET A 95 4.95 -30.74 -12.02
CA MET A 95 6.19 -29.96 -12.08
C MET A 95 5.93 -28.46 -11.95
N LEU A 96 4.93 -27.93 -12.68
CA LEU A 96 4.52 -26.54 -12.58
C LEU A 96 4.05 -26.17 -11.16
N CYS A 97 3.24 -27.03 -10.55
CA CYS A 97 2.75 -26.83 -9.19
C CYS A 97 3.90 -26.80 -8.17
N GLU A 98 4.83 -27.75 -8.25
CA GLU A 98 5.99 -27.83 -7.35
C GLU A 98 6.87 -26.59 -7.50
N THR A 99 7.21 -26.20 -8.72
CA THR A 99 8.01 -25.00 -8.99
C THR A 99 7.32 -23.73 -8.47
N TRP A 100 6.03 -23.55 -8.77
CA TRP A 100 5.27 -22.39 -8.29
C TRP A 100 5.24 -22.31 -6.77
N CYS A 101 4.98 -23.44 -6.10
CA CYS A 101 4.85 -23.47 -4.64
C CYS A 101 6.16 -23.12 -3.93
N VAL A 102 7.31 -23.53 -4.47
CA VAL A 102 8.62 -23.16 -3.93
C VAL A 102 8.82 -21.65 -4.01
N GLU A 103 8.62 -21.05 -5.19
CA GLU A 103 8.82 -19.60 -5.34
C GLU A 103 7.82 -18.76 -4.53
N ALA A 104 6.55 -19.16 -4.53
CA ALA A 104 5.50 -18.47 -3.78
C ALA A 104 5.76 -18.52 -2.27
N HIS A 105 6.20 -19.66 -1.75
CA HIS A 105 6.61 -19.79 -0.35
C HIS A 105 7.75 -18.83 0.01
N ASP A 106 8.75 -18.70 -0.86
CA ASP A 106 9.89 -17.79 -0.62
C ASP A 106 9.46 -16.32 -0.65
N ARG A 107 8.53 -15.96 -1.54
CA ARG A 107 7.93 -14.61 -1.57
C ARG A 107 7.17 -14.31 -0.28
N ILE A 108 6.25 -15.19 0.13
CA ILE A 108 5.49 -15.06 1.37
C ILE A 108 6.42 -14.93 2.58
N THR A 109 7.43 -15.80 2.67
CA THR A 109 8.38 -15.80 3.79
C THR A 109 9.15 -14.48 3.88
N ARG A 110 9.62 -13.96 2.75
CA ARG A 110 10.31 -12.67 2.68
C ARG A 110 9.37 -11.54 3.10
N ASP A 111 8.15 -11.50 2.59
CA ASP A 111 7.20 -10.43 2.88
C ASP A 111 6.77 -10.44 4.35
N LEU A 112 6.54 -11.61 4.94
CA LEU A 112 6.26 -11.75 6.38
C LEU A 112 7.45 -11.34 7.26
N ARG A 113 8.69 -11.69 6.89
CA ARG A 113 9.89 -11.24 7.63
C ARG A 113 10.03 -9.73 7.58
N THR A 114 9.81 -9.13 6.42
CA THR A 114 9.92 -7.67 6.28
C THR A 114 8.84 -6.96 7.10
N LEU A 115 7.60 -7.46 7.12
CA LEU A 115 6.52 -6.92 7.97
C LEU A 115 6.88 -6.87 9.46
N ARG A 116 7.65 -7.83 9.96
CA ARG A 116 8.06 -7.89 11.38
C ARG A 116 9.32 -7.06 11.71
N SER A 117 10.05 -6.60 10.71
CA SER A 117 11.34 -5.92 10.89
C SER A 117 11.18 -4.44 11.28
N SER A 118 11.98 -3.97 12.23
CA SER A 118 12.10 -2.53 12.56
C SER A 118 12.64 -1.71 11.38
N GLN A 119 13.51 -2.31 10.56
CA GLN A 119 14.05 -1.70 9.34
C GLN A 119 12.94 -1.36 8.32
N SER A 120 11.89 -2.18 8.20
CA SER A 120 10.77 -1.87 7.29
C SER A 120 9.98 -0.64 7.73
N ARG A 121 9.83 -0.41 9.05
CA ARG A 121 9.19 0.83 9.54
C ARG A 121 10.01 2.06 9.17
N GLN A 122 11.33 2.00 9.30
CA GLN A 122 12.21 3.09 8.87
C GLN A 122 12.09 3.33 7.35
N LEU A 123 12.03 2.26 6.56
CA LEU A 123 11.84 2.36 5.12
C LEU A 123 10.51 3.05 4.76
N PHE A 124 9.40 2.69 5.43
CA PHE A 124 8.11 3.33 5.20
C PHE A 124 8.10 4.82 5.59
N ASN A 125 8.77 5.17 6.69
CA ASN A 125 8.99 6.56 7.07
C ASN A 125 9.78 7.33 6.02
N ASN A 126 10.84 6.72 5.47
CA ASN A 126 11.65 7.33 4.41
C ASN A 126 10.82 7.53 3.14
N LEU A 127 10.05 6.51 2.70
CA LEU A 127 9.18 6.61 1.53
C LEU A 127 8.15 7.74 1.68
N ARG A 128 7.56 7.86 2.88
CA ARG A 128 6.64 8.96 3.20
C ARG A 128 7.34 10.32 3.13
N ALA A 129 8.53 10.46 3.69
CA ALA A 129 9.30 11.71 3.69
C ALA A 129 9.73 12.11 2.27
N ILE A 130 10.21 11.15 1.47
CA ILE A 130 10.58 11.36 0.06
C ILE A 130 9.35 11.84 -0.73
N SER A 131 8.21 11.16 -0.57
CA SER A 131 6.97 11.53 -1.25
C SER A 131 6.52 12.95 -0.86
N ALA A 132 6.58 13.29 0.43
CA ALA A 132 6.24 14.63 0.90
C ALA A 132 7.13 15.71 0.25
N ALA A 133 8.46 15.50 0.24
CA ALA A 133 9.39 16.44 -0.35
C ALA A 133 9.20 16.60 -1.87
N VAL A 134 8.92 15.51 -2.60
CA VAL A 134 8.63 15.56 -4.05
C VAL A 134 7.35 16.34 -4.33
N VAL A 135 6.30 16.12 -3.53
CA VAL A 135 5.03 16.85 -3.69
C VAL A 135 5.20 18.33 -3.37
N GLU A 136 5.92 18.67 -2.29
CA GLU A 136 6.21 20.06 -1.90
C GLU A 136 7.05 20.79 -2.96
N ASN A 137 8.01 20.10 -3.58
CA ASN A 137 8.85 20.64 -4.65
C ASN A 137 8.14 20.67 -6.01
N GLY A 138 7.00 19.99 -6.17
CA GLY A 138 6.29 19.86 -7.45
C GLY A 138 7.03 18.99 -8.48
N GLY A 139 7.97 18.15 -8.04
CA GLY A 139 8.85 17.37 -8.91
C GLY A 139 10.04 16.78 -8.17
N VAL A 140 11.01 16.24 -8.93
CA VAL A 140 12.24 15.66 -8.37
C VAL A 140 12.99 16.68 -7.52
N VAL A 141 13.31 16.33 -6.28
CA VAL A 141 13.93 17.24 -5.31
C VAL A 141 15.42 17.46 -5.60
N SER A 142 16.11 16.43 -6.07
CA SER A 142 17.54 16.49 -6.35
C SER A 142 17.80 17.28 -7.63
N PRO A 143 18.60 18.35 -7.58
CA PRO A 143 19.07 19.01 -8.80
C PRO A 143 20.03 18.10 -9.55
N HIS A 144 20.22 18.38 -10.83
CA HIS A 144 21.28 17.74 -11.60
C HIS A 144 22.64 17.98 -10.94
N PRO A 145 23.60 17.03 -10.95
CA PRO A 145 24.90 17.18 -10.27
C PRO A 145 25.72 18.41 -10.69
N LEU A 146 25.45 18.98 -11.87
CA LEU A 146 26.10 20.21 -12.36
C LEU A 146 25.46 21.51 -11.83
N GLY A 147 24.32 21.41 -11.13
CA GLY A 147 23.64 22.56 -10.52
C GLY A 147 22.83 23.43 -11.50
N PHE A 148 22.71 23.01 -12.76
CA PHE A 148 21.86 23.62 -13.79
C PHE A 148 21.33 22.56 -14.76
#